data_AF-A0A737H6E1-F1
#
_entry.id   AF-A0A737H6E1-F1
#
_cell.length_a   1.000
_cell.length_b   1.000
_cell.length_c   1.000
_cell.angle_alpha   90.00
_cell.angle_beta   90.00
_cell.angle_gamma   90.00
#
_symmetry.space_group_name_H-M   'P 1'
#
loop_
_entity.id
_entity.type
_entity.pdbx_description
1 polymer ?
#
loop_
_entity_poly.entity_id
_entity_poly.type
_entity_poly.pdbx_seq_one_letter_code
_entity_poly.pdbx_strand_id
1 'polypeptide(L)'
;RFGQLIDTILSPEGHAELNRQFIAATNQKHSTVKFVDAPSQSRLNAVFEPLLPEGKLSPAHYQHILSAYNLADASPQEQAETLFCLSTAFARYSSSAIFGTENDSPTILRGYAEALMQKAYELSPAIFPSVDKLTDWSNRFHGLHNAFTCTSVVAGDMQRHARQHFPGVLSSILPLAWA
;
A
#
# COMPACT_ATOMS: atom_id res chain seq x y z
N ARG A 1 -5.71 12.66 6.41
CA ARG A 1 -4.32 12.18 6.21
C ARG A 1 -4.22 11.18 5.06
N PHE A 2 -4.93 10.05 5.06
CA PHE A 2 -4.86 9.11 3.92
C PHE A 2 -5.26 9.74 2.57
N GLY A 3 -6.34 10.52 2.52
CA GLY A 3 -6.70 11.30 1.32
C GLY A 3 -5.61 12.31 0.89
N GLN A 4 -4.96 12.98 1.85
CA GLN A 4 -3.85 13.90 1.55
C GLN A 4 -2.64 13.18 0.96
N LEU A 5 -2.34 11.95 1.42
CA LEU A 5 -1.30 11.14 0.80
C LEU A 5 -1.67 10.77 -0.64
N ILE A 6 -2.93 10.44 -0.90
CA ILE A 6 -3.44 10.19 -2.25
C ILE A 6 -3.29 11.45 -3.11
N ASP A 7 -3.61 12.64 -2.60
CA ASP A 7 -3.41 13.91 -3.32
C ASP A 7 -1.93 14.19 -3.63
N THR A 8 -1.02 13.85 -2.72
CA THR A 8 0.42 13.99 -2.94
C THR A 8 0.94 13.03 -4.03
N ILE A 9 0.48 11.77 -4.04
CA ILE A 9 0.91 10.77 -5.02
C ILE A 9 0.23 11.03 -6.38
N LEU A 10 -1.07 11.26 -6.36
CA LEU A 10 -1.93 11.46 -7.51
C LEU A 10 -2.39 12.92 -7.52
N SER A 11 -1.47 13.85 -7.85
CA SER A 11 -1.81 15.27 -7.92
C SER A 11 -3.06 15.49 -8.79
N PRO A 12 -4.10 16.19 -8.28
CA PRO A 12 -5.30 16.49 -9.05
C PRO A 12 -5.03 17.26 -10.35
N GLU A 13 -3.92 17.99 -10.45
CA GLU A 13 -3.55 18.76 -11.64
C GLU A 13 -3.02 17.87 -12.79
N GLY A 14 -2.38 16.73 -12.47
CA GLY A 14 -1.83 15.80 -13.46
C GLY A 14 -2.64 14.51 -13.64
N HIS A 15 -3.35 14.08 -12.59
CA HIS A 15 -3.96 12.76 -12.50
C HIS A 15 -5.38 12.79 -11.89
N ALA A 16 -6.14 13.87 -12.12
CA ALA A 16 -7.48 14.11 -11.56
C ALA A 16 -8.39 12.87 -11.53
N GLU A 17 -8.45 12.12 -12.64
CA GLU A 17 -9.32 10.94 -12.72
C GLU A 17 -8.84 9.79 -11.82
N LEU A 18 -7.53 9.48 -11.82
CA LEU A 18 -7.00 8.46 -10.92
C LEU A 18 -7.16 8.88 -9.47
N ASN A 19 -6.88 10.15 -9.14
CA ASN A 19 -7.07 10.68 -7.80
C ASN A 19 -8.51 10.44 -7.32
N ARG A 20 -9.51 10.86 -8.11
CA ARG A 20 -10.93 10.65 -7.77
C ARG A 20 -11.28 9.18 -7.59
N GLN A 21 -10.76 8.30 -8.44
CA GLN A 21 -11.02 6.86 -8.34
C GLN A 21 -10.40 6.25 -7.08
N PHE A 22 -9.18 6.67 -6.69
CA PHE A 22 -8.54 6.25 -5.44
C PHE A 22 -9.30 6.74 -4.21
N ILE A 23 -9.69 8.02 -4.18
CA ILE A 23 -10.49 8.59 -3.09
C ILE A 23 -11.86 7.93 -3.00
N ALA A 24 -12.57 7.74 -4.12
CA ALA A 24 -13.89 7.10 -4.11
C ALA A 24 -13.84 5.67 -3.55
N ALA A 25 -12.79 4.92 -3.89
CA ALA A 25 -12.60 3.56 -3.39
C ALA A 25 -12.45 3.47 -1.86
N THR A 26 -11.98 4.52 -1.17
CA THR A 26 -11.86 4.49 0.30
C THR A 26 -13.22 4.48 1.01
N ASN A 27 -14.30 4.82 0.31
CA ASN A 27 -15.65 4.92 0.87
C ASN A 27 -16.49 3.65 0.64
N GLN A 28 -15.91 2.61 0.05
CA GLN A 28 -16.62 1.39 -0.33
C GLN A 28 -15.79 0.12 -0.06
N LYS A 29 -16.49 -0.97 0.28
CA LYS A 29 -15.87 -2.29 0.50
C LYS A 29 -15.38 -2.95 -0.79
N HIS A 30 -16.08 -2.64 -1.89
CA HIS A 30 -15.84 -3.17 -3.22
C HIS A 30 -15.90 -2.03 -4.24
N SER A 31 -15.04 -2.08 -5.25
CA SER A 31 -15.04 -1.15 -6.37
C SER A 31 -15.39 -1.86 -7.67
N THR A 32 -16.22 -1.23 -8.48
CA THR A 32 -16.49 -1.64 -9.87
C THR A 32 -15.39 -1.19 -10.83
N VAL A 33 -14.62 -0.17 -10.47
CA VAL A 33 -13.44 0.29 -11.21
C VAL A 33 -12.30 -0.68 -10.99
N LYS A 34 -11.66 -1.13 -12.07
CA LYS A 34 -10.53 -2.07 -12.09
C LYS A 34 -9.38 -1.51 -12.94
N PHE A 35 -8.14 -1.73 -12.52
CA PHE A 35 -6.93 -1.26 -13.19
C PHE A 35 -6.02 -2.41 -13.63
N VAL A 36 -6.61 -3.41 -14.26
CA VAL A 36 -5.90 -4.62 -14.72
C VAL A 36 -5.56 -4.57 -16.21
N ASP A 37 -6.30 -3.77 -16.99
CA ASP A 37 -6.01 -3.57 -18.41
C ASP A 37 -4.71 -2.79 -18.65
N ALA A 38 -4.09 -3.02 -19.82
CA ALA A 38 -2.80 -2.43 -20.15
C ALA A 38 -2.79 -0.88 -20.11
N PRO A 39 -3.79 -0.16 -20.65
CA PRO A 39 -3.88 1.30 -20.49
C PRO A 39 -3.89 1.76 -19.03
N SER A 40 -4.68 1.12 -18.18
CA SER A 40 -4.75 1.44 -16.75
C SER A 40 -3.42 1.17 -16.04
N GLN A 41 -2.77 0.05 -16.31
CA GLN A 41 -1.46 -0.26 -15.73
C GLN A 41 -0.38 0.73 -16.19
N SER A 42 -0.37 1.11 -17.46
CA SER A 42 0.55 2.13 -17.98
C SER A 42 0.38 3.48 -17.27
N ARG A 43 -0.87 3.90 -17.02
CA ARG A 43 -1.18 5.13 -16.28
C ARG A 43 -0.72 5.06 -14.82
N LEU A 44 -0.88 3.91 -14.16
CA LEU A 44 -0.38 3.73 -12.80
C LEU A 44 1.15 3.73 -12.77
N ASN A 45 1.81 3.05 -13.70
CA ASN A 45 3.27 3.01 -13.80
C ASN A 45 3.86 4.42 -13.93
N ALA A 46 3.29 5.26 -14.79
CA ALA A 46 3.74 6.64 -14.97
C ALA A 46 3.72 7.48 -13.68
N VAL A 47 2.87 7.12 -12.71
CA VAL A 47 2.81 7.79 -11.40
C VAL A 47 3.76 7.16 -10.39
N PHE A 48 3.76 5.83 -10.28
CA PHE A 48 4.37 5.14 -9.16
C PHE A 48 5.82 4.70 -9.42
N GLU A 49 6.23 4.46 -10.67
CA GLU A 49 7.62 4.07 -10.99
C GLU A 49 8.65 5.12 -10.52
N PRO A 50 8.44 6.44 -10.72
CA PRO A 50 9.38 7.45 -10.21
C PRO A 50 9.51 7.46 -8.69
N LEU A 51 8.50 6.95 -7.97
CA LEU A 51 8.50 6.85 -6.51
C LEU A 51 9.28 5.62 -6.02
N LEU A 52 9.60 4.70 -6.93
CA LEU A 52 10.18 3.39 -6.67
C LEU A 52 11.48 3.14 -7.46
N PRO A 53 12.51 4.01 -7.36
CA PRO A 53 13.79 3.76 -8.01
C PRO A 53 14.36 2.40 -7.56
N GLU A 54 14.70 1.55 -8.52
CA GLU A 54 15.17 0.17 -8.29
C GLU A 54 14.19 -0.68 -7.44
N GLY A 55 12.88 -0.36 -7.50
CA GLY A 55 11.83 -1.05 -6.74
C GLY A 55 11.74 -0.66 -5.26
N LYS A 56 12.54 0.30 -4.79
CA LYS A 56 12.56 0.75 -3.38
C LYS A 56 11.90 2.11 -3.23
N LEU A 57 11.27 2.33 -2.08
CA LEU A 57 10.65 3.62 -1.75
C LEU A 57 11.71 4.74 -1.81
N SER A 58 11.52 5.70 -2.72
CA SER A 58 12.50 6.78 -2.89
C SER A 58 12.65 7.59 -1.59
N PRO A 59 13.87 8.06 -1.24
CA PRO A 59 14.07 8.85 -0.04
C PRO A 59 13.23 10.14 -0.02
N ALA A 60 13.09 10.81 -1.17
CA ALA A 60 12.27 12.02 -1.27
C ALA A 60 10.79 11.74 -0.98
N HIS A 61 10.25 10.67 -1.57
CA HIS A 61 8.85 10.29 -1.33
C HIS A 61 8.63 9.82 0.11
N TYR A 62 9.59 9.10 0.70
CA TYR A 62 9.55 8.75 2.12
C TYR A 62 9.41 9.99 3.02
N GLN A 63 10.18 11.05 2.77
CA GLN A 63 10.06 12.30 3.52
C GLN A 63 8.70 12.99 3.33
N HIS A 64 8.12 12.93 2.13
CA HIS A 64 6.76 13.42 1.90
C HIS A 64 5.72 12.64 2.72
N ILE A 65 5.84 11.32 2.81
CA ILE A 65 4.97 10.49 3.66
C ILE A 65 5.11 10.91 5.12
N LEU A 66 6.34 11.03 5.63
CA LEU A 66 6.57 11.45 7.02
C LEU A 66 5.94 12.80 7.30
N SER A 67 6.10 13.76 6.39
CA SER A 67 5.51 15.10 6.52
C SER A 67 3.98 15.04 6.51
N ALA A 68 3.38 14.28 5.60
CA ALA A 68 1.92 14.14 5.49
C ALA A 68 1.27 13.49 6.72
N TYR A 69 2.04 12.69 7.47
CA TYR A 69 1.58 12.02 8.69
C TYR A 69 2.09 12.66 9.99
N ASN A 70 2.86 13.75 9.92
CA ASN A 70 3.53 14.41 11.04
C ASN A 70 4.45 13.44 11.83
N LEU A 71 5.26 12.68 11.10
CA LEU A 71 6.15 11.64 11.64
C LEU A 71 7.64 11.98 11.52
N ALA A 72 8.01 13.19 11.10
CA ALA A 72 9.41 13.58 10.91
C ALA A 72 10.26 13.39 12.19
N ASP A 73 9.69 13.73 13.34
CA ASP A 73 10.33 13.59 14.66
C ASP A 73 9.85 12.35 15.44
N ALA A 74 9.04 11.49 14.82
CA ALA A 74 8.54 10.28 15.45
C ALA A 74 9.62 9.20 15.56
N SER A 75 9.44 8.24 16.46
CA SER A 75 10.37 7.12 16.61
C SER A 75 10.42 6.23 15.36
N PRO A 76 11.53 5.52 15.09
CA PRO A 76 11.61 4.58 13.98
C PRO A 76 10.50 3.51 14.02
N GLN A 77 10.07 3.11 15.21
CA GLN A 77 8.97 2.17 15.40
C GLN A 77 7.62 2.76 14.95
N GLU A 78 7.26 3.97 15.37
CA GLU A 78 6.00 4.61 14.94
C GLU A 78 5.97 4.88 13.42
N GLN A 79 7.11 5.25 12.85
CA GLN A 79 7.28 5.37 11.40
C GLN A 79 7.06 4.02 10.71
N ALA A 80 7.66 2.94 11.23
CA ALA A 80 7.51 1.60 10.69
C ALA A 80 6.06 1.11 10.77
N GLU A 81 5.38 1.26 11.91
CA GLU A 81 3.97 0.86 12.09
C GLU A 81 3.06 1.60 11.11
N THR A 82 3.32 2.89 10.89
CA THR A 82 2.58 3.71 9.92
C THR A 82 2.80 3.22 8.49
N LEU A 83 4.06 3.01 8.08
CA LEU A 83 4.38 2.49 6.76
C LEU A 83 3.81 1.09 6.53
N PHE A 84 3.80 0.24 7.55
CA PHE A 84 3.18 -1.09 7.50
C PHE A 84 1.67 -1.00 7.26
N CYS A 85 0.98 -0.09 7.97
CA CYS A 85 -0.46 0.12 7.77
C CYS A 85 -0.76 0.73 6.39
N LEU A 86 0.10 1.61 5.88
CA LEU A 86 0.02 2.12 4.51
C LEU A 86 0.21 0.99 3.49
N SER A 87 1.21 0.13 3.68
CA SER A 87 1.42 -1.06 2.85
C SER A 87 0.16 -1.93 2.80
N THR A 88 -0.45 -2.16 3.97
CA THR A 88 -1.71 -2.90 4.09
C THR A 88 -2.85 -2.24 3.27
N ALA A 89 -2.95 -0.92 3.31
CA ALA A 89 -3.95 -0.17 2.54
C ALA A 89 -3.71 -0.27 1.02
N PHE A 90 -2.46 -0.18 0.55
CA PHE A 90 -2.13 -0.34 -0.87
C PHE A 90 -2.23 -1.79 -1.35
N ALA A 91 -1.96 -2.77 -0.48
CA ALA A 91 -2.28 -4.17 -0.72
C ALA A 91 -3.79 -4.34 -0.95
N ARG A 92 -4.63 -3.67 -0.14
CA ARG A 92 -6.09 -3.65 -0.33
C ARG A 92 -6.50 -2.97 -1.63
N TYR A 93 -5.86 -1.87 -2.03
CA TYR A 93 -6.10 -1.25 -3.35
C TYR A 93 -5.82 -2.23 -4.49
N SER A 94 -4.73 -2.99 -4.43
CA SER A 94 -4.37 -3.96 -5.48
C SER A 94 -5.25 -5.23 -5.49
N SER A 95 -6.13 -5.39 -4.51
CA SER A 95 -6.93 -6.59 -4.28
C SER A 95 -8.15 -6.68 -5.19
N SER A 96 -8.66 -7.92 -5.35
CA SER A 96 -9.87 -8.22 -6.11
C SER A 96 -11.10 -7.41 -5.65
N ALA A 97 -11.11 -6.98 -4.39
CA ALA A 97 -12.16 -6.15 -3.84
C ALA A 97 -12.14 -4.73 -4.44
N ILE A 98 -10.96 -4.14 -4.64
CA ILE A 98 -10.82 -2.75 -5.05
C ILE A 98 -10.42 -2.66 -6.53
N PHE A 99 -9.14 -2.54 -6.90
CA PHE A 99 -8.73 -2.31 -8.29
C PHE A 99 -8.26 -3.56 -9.03
N GLY A 100 -8.08 -4.68 -8.35
CA GLY A 100 -7.81 -5.97 -8.96
C GLY A 100 -9.08 -6.77 -9.28
N THR A 101 -8.89 -7.88 -9.98
CA THR A 101 -9.87 -8.96 -10.17
C THR A 101 -9.42 -10.20 -9.40
N GLU A 102 -10.15 -11.31 -9.51
CA GLU A 102 -9.74 -12.58 -8.87
C GLU A 102 -8.44 -13.15 -9.45
N ASN A 103 -8.19 -12.90 -10.74
CA ASN A 103 -7.08 -13.51 -11.49
C ASN A 103 -5.98 -12.52 -11.85
N ASP A 104 -6.18 -11.22 -11.59
CA ASP A 104 -5.22 -10.18 -11.97
C ASP A 104 -5.24 -9.01 -10.98
N SER A 105 -4.10 -8.36 -10.78
CA SER A 105 -3.93 -7.26 -9.83
C SER A 105 -2.97 -6.19 -10.38
N PRO A 106 -3.22 -4.89 -10.12
CA PRO A 106 -2.34 -3.82 -10.57
C PRO A 106 -0.92 -4.00 -10.02
N THR A 107 0.01 -4.35 -10.91
CA THR A 107 1.38 -4.78 -10.57
C THR A 107 2.12 -3.73 -9.76
N ILE A 108 2.09 -2.48 -10.19
CA ILE A 108 2.81 -1.39 -9.53
C ILE A 108 2.23 -1.03 -8.15
N LEU A 109 0.94 -1.27 -7.91
CA LEU A 109 0.36 -1.09 -6.57
C LEU A 109 0.83 -2.20 -5.61
N ARG A 110 1.05 -3.42 -6.11
CA ARG A 110 1.71 -4.48 -5.33
C ARG A 110 3.14 -4.09 -5.00
N GLY A 111 3.91 -3.63 -5.99
CA GLY A 111 5.29 -3.16 -5.79
C GLY A 111 5.37 -2.00 -4.80
N TYR A 112 4.46 -1.03 -4.87
CA TYR A 112 4.42 0.08 -3.93
C TYR A 112 4.07 -0.37 -2.50
N ALA A 113 3.12 -1.29 -2.34
CA ALA A 113 2.82 -1.89 -1.04
C ALA A 113 4.04 -2.65 -0.48
N GLU A 114 4.73 -3.41 -1.31
CA GLU A 114 5.93 -4.15 -0.93
C GLU A 114 7.07 -3.21 -0.50
N ALA A 115 7.34 -2.16 -1.28
CA ALA A 115 8.35 -1.14 -0.95
C ALA A 115 8.08 -0.43 0.38
N LEU A 116 6.81 -0.11 0.69
CA LEU A 116 6.41 0.44 2.00
C LEU A 116 6.69 -0.55 3.13
N MET A 117 6.37 -1.83 2.94
CA MET A 117 6.62 -2.89 3.92
C MET A 117 8.11 -3.11 4.15
N GLN A 118 8.91 -3.18 3.09
CA GLN A 118 10.36 -3.31 3.19
C GLN A 118 10.95 -2.12 3.95
N LYS A 119 10.49 -0.90 3.66
CA LYS A 119 10.95 0.29 4.39
C LYS A 119 10.58 0.25 5.87
N ALA A 120 9.38 -0.23 6.20
CA ALA A 120 8.98 -0.44 7.59
C ALA A 120 9.89 -1.45 8.30
N TYR A 121 10.26 -2.54 7.63
CA TYR A 121 11.17 -3.54 8.17
C TYR A 121 12.58 -2.97 8.40
N GLU A 122 13.11 -2.17 7.47
CA GLU A 122 14.39 -1.48 7.66
C GLU A 122 14.43 -0.60 8.92
N LEU A 123 13.31 0.07 9.24
CA LEU A 123 13.21 0.99 10.37
C LEU A 123 13.05 0.27 11.71
N SER A 124 12.20 -0.76 11.76
CA SER A 124 11.95 -1.52 12.97
C SER A 124 11.55 -2.96 12.67
N PRO A 125 12.51 -3.88 12.50
CA PRO A 125 12.23 -5.30 12.26
C PRO A 125 11.35 -5.94 13.36
N ALA A 126 11.42 -5.41 14.58
CA ALA A 126 10.73 -5.94 15.75
C ALA A 126 9.20 -5.85 15.68
N ILE A 127 8.63 -5.01 14.80
CA ILE A 127 7.17 -4.94 14.62
C ILE A 127 6.64 -6.11 13.78
N PHE A 128 7.51 -6.85 13.11
CA PHE A 128 7.13 -7.97 12.24
C PHE A 128 7.10 -9.29 13.03
N PRO A 129 6.22 -10.24 12.68
CA PRO A 129 6.18 -11.54 13.35
C PRO A 129 7.49 -12.32 13.24
N SER A 130 8.09 -12.32 12.04
CA SER A 130 9.34 -12.99 11.73
C SER A 130 9.85 -12.59 10.33
N VAL A 131 11.12 -12.87 10.05
CA VAL A 131 11.72 -12.72 8.71
C VAL A 131 11.05 -13.63 7.68
N ASP A 132 10.66 -14.85 8.08
CA ASP A 132 9.94 -15.78 7.20
C ASP A 132 8.58 -15.21 6.78
N LYS A 133 7.90 -14.49 7.69
CA LYS A 133 6.62 -13.85 7.38
C LYS A 133 6.76 -12.64 6.47
N LEU A 134 7.80 -11.82 6.66
CA LEU A 134 8.15 -10.78 5.70
C LEU A 134 8.39 -11.37 4.30
N THR A 135 9.14 -12.47 4.23
CA THR A 135 9.46 -13.16 2.97
C THR A 135 8.20 -13.75 2.30
N ASP A 136 7.31 -14.38 3.07
CA ASP A 136 6.01 -14.88 2.59
C ASP A 136 5.16 -13.74 1.99
N TRP A 137 5.05 -12.61 2.67
CA TRP A 137 4.31 -11.44 2.15
C TRP A 137 4.95 -10.84 0.90
N SER A 138 6.28 -10.67 0.85
CA SER A 138 6.99 -10.15 -0.34
C SER A 138 6.82 -11.09 -1.55
N ASN A 139 6.97 -12.41 -1.36
CA ASN A 139 6.75 -13.39 -2.43
C ASN A 139 5.34 -13.33 -3.02
N ARG A 140 4.33 -13.11 -2.18
CA ARG A 140 2.93 -12.95 -2.62
C ARG A 140 2.70 -11.62 -3.35
N PHE A 141 3.39 -10.54 -2.99
CA PHE A 141 3.36 -9.31 -3.77
C PHE A 141 3.98 -9.51 -5.17
N HIS A 142 4.97 -10.39 -5.32
CA HIS A 142 5.58 -10.69 -6.63
C HIS A 142 4.85 -11.78 -7.43
N GLY A 143 3.93 -12.54 -6.82
CA GLY A 143 3.28 -13.67 -7.48
C GLY A 143 4.22 -14.85 -7.71
N LEU A 144 5.25 -15.00 -6.89
CA LEU A 144 6.22 -16.10 -6.97
C LEU A 144 5.67 -17.36 -6.29
N HIS A 145 6.23 -18.53 -6.64
CA HIS A 145 5.97 -19.85 -6.00
C HIS A 145 4.55 -20.42 -6.13
N ASN A 146 3.90 -20.34 -7.28
CA ASN A 146 2.53 -20.85 -7.51
C ASN A 146 1.47 -20.25 -6.55
N ALA A 147 1.75 -19.09 -5.94
CA ALA A 147 0.81 -18.40 -5.10
C ALA A 147 -0.32 -17.82 -5.98
N PHE A 148 -1.46 -18.51 -6.02
CA PHE A 148 -2.68 -18.00 -6.63
C PHE A 148 -2.96 -16.58 -6.07
N THR A 149 -2.91 -15.60 -6.97
CA THR A 149 -2.59 -14.19 -6.76
C THR A 149 -3.77 -13.38 -6.24
N CYS A 150 -4.32 -13.74 -5.08
CA CYS A 150 -5.24 -12.84 -4.40
C CYS A 150 -4.46 -12.03 -3.36
N THR A 151 -3.99 -10.84 -3.74
CA THR A 151 -3.45 -9.81 -2.82
C THR A 151 -4.41 -9.50 -1.67
N SER A 152 -5.69 -9.87 -1.78
CA SER A 152 -6.66 -9.86 -0.68
C SER A 152 -6.24 -10.73 0.51
N VAL A 153 -5.53 -11.85 0.27
CA VAL A 153 -5.00 -12.71 1.34
C VAL A 153 -3.88 -12.00 2.09
N VAL A 154 -2.92 -11.40 1.37
CA VAL A 154 -1.83 -10.62 1.99
C VAL A 154 -2.38 -9.43 2.76
N ALA A 155 -3.26 -8.65 2.13
CA ALA A 155 -3.91 -7.52 2.77
C ALA A 155 -4.64 -7.95 4.06
N GLY A 156 -5.37 -9.07 4.02
CA GLY A 156 -6.07 -9.60 5.18
C GLY A 156 -5.14 -10.07 6.31
N ASP A 157 -4.03 -10.73 5.97
CA ASP A 157 -3.05 -11.22 6.96
C ASP A 157 -2.31 -10.06 7.62
N MET A 158 -1.80 -9.11 6.82
CA MET A 158 -1.15 -7.90 7.32
C MET A 158 -2.10 -7.05 8.18
N GLN A 159 -3.35 -6.88 7.75
CA GLN A 159 -4.35 -6.14 8.52
C GLN A 159 -4.66 -6.83 9.85
N ARG A 160 -4.70 -8.17 9.90
CA ARG A 160 -4.90 -8.92 11.15
C ARG A 160 -3.73 -8.71 12.11
N HIS A 161 -2.50 -8.77 11.61
CA HIS A 161 -1.30 -8.47 12.38
C HIS A 161 -1.34 -7.06 12.97
N ALA A 162 -1.62 -6.06 12.14
CA ALA A 162 -1.71 -4.66 12.58
C ALA A 162 -2.80 -4.45 13.65
N ARG A 163 -3.95 -5.10 13.54
CA ARG A 163 -5.01 -5.04 14.58
C ARG A 163 -4.56 -5.63 15.91
N GLN A 164 -3.72 -6.65 15.91
CA GLN A 164 -3.28 -7.32 17.13
C GLN A 164 -2.19 -6.53 17.85
N HIS A 165 -1.30 -5.87 17.12
CA HIS A 165 -0.09 -5.28 17.69
C HIS A 165 -0.11 -3.75 17.77
N PHE A 166 -0.70 -3.07 16.78
CA PHE A 166 -0.75 -1.60 16.71
C PHE A 166 -2.10 -1.10 16.15
N PRO A 167 -3.24 -1.47 16.77
CA PRO A 167 -4.58 -1.16 16.27
C PRO A 167 -4.87 0.34 16.17
N GLY A 168 -4.28 1.15 17.06
CA GLY A 168 -4.42 2.61 17.04
C GLY A 168 -3.89 3.20 15.73
N VAL A 169 -2.68 2.81 15.32
CA VAL A 169 -2.06 3.25 14.07
C VAL A 169 -2.89 2.79 12.87
N LEU A 170 -3.32 1.52 12.86
CA LEU A 170 -4.15 0.99 11.79
C LEU A 170 -5.45 1.79 11.61
N SER A 171 -6.16 2.09 12.71
CA SER A 171 -7.41 2.84 12.66
C SER A 171 -7.26 4.29 12.18
N SER A 172 -6.06 4.88 12.34
CA SER A 172 -5.75 6.24 11.89
C SER A 172 -5.43 6.33 10.39
N ILE A 173 -5.10 5.20 9.77
CA ILE A 173 -4.64 5.12 8.38
C ILE A 173 -5.67 4.45 7.49
N LEU A 174 -6.18 3.29 7.90
CA LEU A 174 -7.01 2.46 7.04
C LEU A 174 -8.40 3.09 6.90
N PRO A 175 -8.92 3.25 5.67
CA PRO A 175 -10.28 3.71 5.47
C PRO A 175 -11.30 2.88 6.24
N LEU A 176 -12.29 3.55 6.85
CA LEU A 176 -13.31 2.89 7.67
C LEU A 176 -14.08 1.80 6.92
N ALA A 177 -14.32 2.00 5.62
CA ALA A 177 -15.00 1.01 4.79
C ALA A 177 -14.20 -0.30 4.64
N TRP A 178 -12.89 -0.29 4.92
CA TRP A 178 -12.00 -1.44 4.78
C TRP A 178 -11.57 -2.04 6.13
N ALA A 179 -11.95 -1.40 7.23
CA ALA A 179 -11.74 -1.89 8.58
C ALA A 179 -12.52 -3.19 8.84
#